data_AF-A0A7J8Z9F8-F1
#
_entry.id   AF-A0A7J8Z9F8-F1
#
_cell.length_a   1.000
_cell.length_b   1.000
_cell.length_c   1.000
_cell.angle_alpha   90.00
_cell.angle_beta   90.00
_cell.angle_gamma   90.00
#
_symmetry.space_group_name_H-M   'P 1'
#
loop_
_entity.id
_entity.type
_entity.pdbx_description
1 polymer ?
#
loop_
_entity_poly.entity_id
_entity_poly.type
_entity_poly.pdbx_seq_one_letter_code
_entity_poly.pdbx_strand_id
1 'polypeptide(L)'
;LSICYVNSHVLQEAAESVKQDFGSIDILVHSLANGPEVSKPLLETSRNGYLAALSASSYSYVSLLKHFIPLMNPGMYFVFFIPISDTGGSSISLTYIASERIIPGYGGGMSSAKAALESDTRVLAFEAGRKHKIRVNTISAGPLRSRAAKAIGFIDTMIEYSIANAPLQKELSADEVGNAAAFLASPLASAITGAVIYVDNGLNAMGVGVDSPIFKDLNIPGEKH
;
A
#
# COMPACT_ATOMS: atom_id res chain seq x y z
N LEU A 1 8.00 -15.31 4.33
CA LEU A 1 7.98 -14.38 3.17
C LEU A 1 8.42 -15.17 1.94
N SER A 2 7.50 -15.94 1.35
CA SER A 2 7.79 -16.66 0.09
C SER A 2 7.60 -15.68 -1.06
N ILE A 3 8.63 -15.54 -1.90
CA ILE A 3 8.55 -14.79 -3.14
C ILE A 3 7.64 -15.60 -4.08
N CYS A 4 6.33 -15.33 -4.07
CA CYS A 4 5.44 -15.85 -5.09
C CYS A 4 5.81 -15.16 -6.40
N TYR A 5 6.41 -15.92 -7.32
CA TYR A 5 6.40 -15.55 -8.73
C TYR A 5 4.94 -15.35 -9.14
N VAL A 6 4.59 -14.12 -9.50
CA VAL A 6 3.22 -13.71 -9.85
C VAL A 6 2.89 -14.20 -11.27
N ASN A 7 2.93 -15.52 -11.48
CA ASN A 7 2.38 -16.18 -12.66
C ASN A 7 0.98 -16.69 -12.29
N SER A 8 0.01 -16.59 -13.22
CA SER A 8 -1.38 -16.98 -12.98
C SER A 8 -1.52 -18.43 -12.52
N HIS A 9 -0.73 -19.35 -13.08
CA HIS A 9 -0.74 -20.76 -12.66
C HIS A 9 -0.34 -20.95 -11.20
N VAL A 10 0.73 -20.28 -10.77
CA VAL A 10 1.23 -20.35 -9.39
C VAL A 10 0.22 -19.75 -8.41
N LEU A 11 -0.43 -18.64 -8.78
CA LEU A 11 -1.46 -18.02 -7.94
C LEU A 11 -2.72 -18.88 -7.83
N GLN A 12 -3.09 -19.56 -8.92
CA GLN A 12 -4.21 -20.50 -8.91
C GLN A 12 -3.90 -21.69 -7.98
N GLU A 13 -2.73 -22.32 -8.11
CA GLU A 13 -2.31 -23.43 -7.24
C GLU A 13 -2.24 -23.00 -5.77
N ALA A 14 -1.75 -21.78 -5.50
CA ALA A 14 -1.73 -21.22 -4.15
C ALA A 14 -3.15 -21.03 -3.58
N ALA A 15 -4.08 -20.49 -4.38
CA ALA A 15 -5.48 -20.33 -3.97
C ALA A 15 -6.16 -21.68 -3.74
N GLU A 16 -5.90 -22.68 -4.60
CA GLU A 16 -6.41 -24.04 -4.44
C GLU A 16 -5.88 -24.71 -3.17
N SER A 17 -4.59 -24.55 -2.87
CA SER A 17 -3.98 -25.06 -1.64
C SER A 17 -4.60 -24.42 -0.40
N VAL A 18 -4.75 -23.09 -0.37
CA VAL A 18 -5.42 -22.38 0.74
C VAL A 18 -6.87 -22.84 0.90
N LYS A 19 -7.58 -23.09 -0.19
CA LYS A 19 -8.93 -23.64 -0.16
C LYS A 19 -8.96 -25.05 0.45
N GLN A 20 -8.00 -25.90 0.11
CA GLN A 20 -7.91 -27.26 0.66
C GLN A 20 -7.62 -27.23 2.16
N ASP A 21 -6.73 -26.35 2.61
CA ASP A 21 -6.27 -26.30 4.00
C ASP A 21 -7.26 -25.58 4.93
N PHE A 22 -7.90 -24.50 4.45
CA PHE A 22 -8.69 -23.59 5.29
C PHE A 22 -10.12 -23.34 4.79
N GLY A 23 -10.44 -23.75 3.56
CA GLY A 23 -11.75 -23.53 2.92
C GLY A 23 -11.96 -22.10 2.41
N SER A 24 -11.81 -21.10 3.30
CA SER A 24 -12.09 -19.68 3.02
C SER A 24 -11.09 -18.77 3.74
N ILE A 25 -11.04 -17.50 3.30
CA ILE A 25 -10.29 -16.44 3.97
C ILE A 25 -11.15 -15.18 4.14
N ASP A 26 -10.84 -14.34 5.12
CA ASP A 26 -11.54 -13.07 5.32
C ASP A 26 -10.73 -11.87 4.82
N ILE A 27 -9.41 -11.97 4.87
CA ILE A 27 -8.50 -10.84 4.66
C ILE A 27 -7.43 -11.22 3.64
N LEU A 28 -7.19 -10.30 2.69
CA LEU A 28 -6.15 -10.40 1.69
C LEU A 28 -5.21 -9.19 1.82
N VAL A 29 -3.93 -9.43 2.06
CA VAL A 29 -2.93 -8.35 2.17
C VAL A 29 -1.89 -8.49 1.06
N HIS A 30 -1.78 -7.45 0.24
CA HIS A 30 -0.76 -7.31 -0.79
C HIS A 30 0.33 -6.34 -0.32
N SER A 31 1.47 -6.91 0.07
CA SER A 31 2.64 -6.17 0.56
C SER A 31 3.89 -6.55 -0.24
N LEU A 32 3.77 -6.54 -1.56
CA LEU A 32 4.87 -6.86 -2.48
C LEU A 32 5.05 -5.77 -3.53
N ALA A 33 6.30 -5.55 -3.92
CA ALA A 33 6.68 -4.63 -4.98
C ALA A 33 8.05 -5.06 -5.52
N ASN A 34 8.28 -4.84 -6.82
CA ASN A 34 9.57 -5.06 -7.45
C ASN A 34 9.72 -4.17 -8.68
N GLY A 35 10.90 -3.57 -8.84
CA GLY A 35 11.23 -2.68 -9.96
C GLY A 35 12.71 -2.82 -10.31
N PRO A 36 13.07 -3.49 -11.41
CA PRO A 36 14.49 -3.82 -11.70
C PRO A 36 15.34 -2.59 -12.01
N GLU A 37 14.73 -1.48 -12.44
CA GLU A 37 15.41 -0.23 -12.81
C GLU A 37 15.06 0.92 -11.85
N VAL A 38 14.64 0.63 -10.61
CA VAL A 38 14.12 1.65 -9.65
C VAL A 38 15.07 2.83 -9.40
N SER A 39 16.38 2.63 -9.53
CA SER A 39 17.38 3.68 -9.37
C SER A 39 17.51 4.61 -10.58
N LYS A 40 16.96 4.25 -11.74
CA LYS A 40 17.06 5.06 -12.96
C LYS A 40 15.98 6.12 -13.03
N PRO A 41 16.29 7.34 -13.50
CA PRO A 41 15.25 8.30 -13.84
C PRO A 41 14.36 7.78 -14.97
N LEU A 42 13.13 8.29 -15.06
CA LEU A 42 12.16 7.80 -16.04
C LEU A 42 12.64 7.99 -17.49
N LEU A 43 13.41 9.05 -17.76
CA LEU A 43 14.01 9.33 -19.08
C LEU A 43 15.00 8.26 -19.54
N GLU A 44 15.57 7.48 -18.62
CA GLU A 44 16.54 6.42 -18.90
C GLU A 44 15.96 5.00 -18.67
N THR A 45 14.71 4.93 -18.22
CA THR A 45 14.05 3.67 -17.91
C THR A 45 13.68 2.94 -19.20
N SER A 46 14.12 1.69 -19.34
CA SER A 46 13.74 0.90 -20.50
C SER A 46 12.26 0.52 -20.46
N ARG A 47 11.65 0.28 -21.64
CA ARG A 47 10.28 -0.24 -21.72
C ARG A 47 10.10 -1.53 -20.91
N ASN A 48 11.09 -2.43 -20.96
CA ASN A 48 11.02 -3.70 -20.26
C ASN A 48 11.09 -3.52 -18.74
N GLY A 49 11.98 -2.65 -18.25
CA GLY A 49 12.07 -2.32 -16.84
C GLY A 49 10.78 -1.68 -16.30
N TYR A 50 10.22 -0.73 -17.05
CA TYR A 50 8.95 -0.08 -16.73
C TYR A 50 7.79 -1.09 -16.64
N LEU A 51 7.62 -1.93 -17.66
CA LEU A 51 6.55 -2.93 -17.68
C LEU A 51 6.74 -4.01 -16.61
N ALA A 52 7.98 -4.38 -16.29
CA ALA A 52 8.27 -5.29 -15.19
C ALA A 52 7.84 -4.69 -13.84
N ALA A 53 8.07 -3.39 -13.62
CA ALA A 53 7.63 -2.70 -12.41
C ALA A 53 6.10 -2.69 -12.26
N LEU A 54 5.35 -2.35 -13.32
CA LEU A 54 3.88 -2.39 -13.31
C LEU A 54 3.34 -3.80 -13.10
N SER A 55 3.92 -4.79 -13.79
CA SER A 55 3.50 -6.18 -13.69
C SER A 55 3.62 -6.69 -12.25
N ALA A 56 4.78 -6.48 -11.64
CA ALA A 56 5.06 -6.97 -10.29
C ALA A 56 4.42 -6.12 -9.19
N SER A 57 4.23 -4.81 -9.37
CA SER A 57 3.83 -3.90 -8.28
C SER A 57 2.41 -3.36 -8.37
N SER A 58 1.70 -3.57 -9.49
CA SER A 58 0.30 -3.16 -9.68
C SER A 58 -0.56 -4.35 -10.13
N TYR A 59 -0.25 -4.93 -11.29
CA TYR A 59 -1.07 -6.01 -11.87
C TYR A 59 -1.07 -7.27 -10.99
N SER A 60 0.00 -7.51 -10.24
CA SER A 60 0.05 -8.57 -9.24
C SER A 60 -1.07 -8.47 -8.20
N TYR A 61 -1.50 -7.26 -7.82
CA TYR A 61 -2.64 -7.06 -6.92
C TYR A 61 -3.96 -7.46 -7.57
N VAL A 62 -4.18 -7.00 -8.81
CA VAL A 62 -5.35 -7.38 -9.63
C VAL A 62 -5.43 -8.89 -9.76
N SER A 63 -4.31 -9.54 -10.12
CA SER A 63 -4.23 -10.98 -10.30
C SER A 63 -4.50 -11.72 -8.99
N LEU A 64 -3.89 -11.29 -7.89
CA LEU A 64 -4.04 -11.94 -6.59
C LEU A 64 -5.49 -11.82 -6.09
N LEU A 65 -6.11 -10.63 -6.16
CA LEU A 65 -7.52 -10.48 -5.79
C LEU A 65 -8.44 -11.33 -6.70
N LYS A 66 -8.21 -11.36 -8.02
CA LYS A 66 -9.01 -12.18 -8.95
C LYS A 66 -9.03 -13.66 -8.58
N HIS A 67 -7.90 -14.24 -8.17
CA HIS A 67 -7.82 -15.67 -7.86
C HIS A 67 -8.34 -16.00 -6.46
N PHE A 68 -8.18 -15.08 -5.49
CA PHE A 68 -8.59 -15.32 -4.11
C PHE A 68 -10.03 -14.88 -3.81
N ILE A 69 -10.62 -13.96 -4.57
CA ILE A 69 -11.98 -13.45 -4.32
C ILE A 69 -13.08 -14.53 -4.26
N PRO A 70 -13.03 -15.67 -5.00
CA PRO A 70 -14.01 -16.74 -4.83
C PRO A 70 -13.92 -17.46 -3.48
N LEU A 71 -12.79 -17.33 -2.78
CA LEU A 71 -12.53 -17.90 -1.46
C LEU A 71 -12.75 -16.90 -0.33
N MET A 72 -12.98 -15.62 -0.66
CA MET A 72 -13.18 -14.59 0.33
C MET A 72 -14.60 -14.62 0.87
N ASN A 73 -14.74 -14.63 2.20
CA ASN A 73 -16.05 -14.64 2.83
C ASN A 73 -16.78 -13.32 2.56
N PRO A 74 -18.04 -13.36 2.07
CA PRO A 74 -18.88 -12.18 1.97
C PRO A 74 -19.41 -11.70 3.33
N GLY A 75 -19.03 -12.40 4.42
CA GLY A 75 -19.12 -12.05 5.83
C GLY A 75 -20.34 -11.24 6.28
N MET A 76 -21.28 -11.91 6.94
CA MET A 76 -22.25 -11.25 7.82
C MET A 76 -21.80 -11.56 9.25
N TYR A 77 -21.17 -10.59 9.91
CA TYR A 77 -20.67 -10.78 11.28
C TYR A 77 -21.83 -10.73 12.26
N PHE A 78 -21.94 -11.72 13.15
CA PHE A 78 -22.98 -11.79 14.17
C PHE A 78 -22.38 -11.78 15.57
N VAL A 79 -22.95 -10.97 16.46
CA VAL A 79 -22.79 -11.09 17.92
C VAL A 79 -24.20 -11.24 18.49
N PHE A 80 -24.44 -12.30 19.25
CA PHE A 80 -25.77 -12.64 19.80
C PHE A 80 -26.91 -12.58 18.75
N PHE A 81 -26.69 -13.12 17.56
CA PHE A 81 -27.64 -13.13 16.43
C PHE A 81 -28.00 -11.77 15.81
N ILE A 82 -27.30 -10.69 16.19
CA ILE A 82 -27.48 -9.35 15.59
C ILE A 82 -26.41 -9.16 14.50
N PRO A 83 -26.79 -8.82 13.25
CA PRO A 83 -25.83 -8.50 12.20
C PRO A 83 -25.13 -7.18 12.54
N ILE A 84 -23.79 -7.21 12.62
CA ILE A 84 -22.95 -6.05 13.00
C ILE A 84 -22.40 -5.33 11.76
N SER A 85 -22.38 -6.00 10.61
CA SER A 85 -21.88 -5.47 9.34
C SER A 85 -22.49 -6.23 8.16
N ASP A 86 -22.98 -5.47 7.18
CA ASP A 86 -23.41 -5.98 5.87
C ASP A 86 -22.24 -6.15 4.87
N THR A 87 -21.03 -5.76 5.29
CA THR A 87 -19.80 -5.91 4.49
C THR A 87 -19.01 -7.15 4.88
N GLY A 88 -18.49 -7.83 3.85
CA GLY A 88 -17.69 -9.04 3.97
C GLY A 88 -16.21 -8.77 4.18
N GLY A 89 -15.38 -9.67 3.65
CA GLY A 89 -13.93 -9.61 3.75
C GLY A 89 -13.31 -8.33 3.18
N SER A 90 -12.00 -8.20 3.38
CA SER A 90 -11.25 -6.99 3.04
C SER A 90 -9.94 -7.31 2.32
N SER A 91 -9.62 -6.50 1.32
CA SER A 91 -8.33 -6.52 0.63
C SER A 91 -7.59 -5.21 0.83
N ILE A 92 -6.32 -5.29 1.19
CA ILE A 92 -5.47 -4.13 1.49
C ILE A 92 -4.16 -4.26 0.71
N SER A 93 -3.74 -3.17 0.06
CA SER A 93 -2.40 -3.04 -0.53
C SER A 93 -1.61 -1.90 0.10
N LEU A 94 -0.29 -1.84 -0.18
CA LEU A 94 0.56 -0.71 0.19
C LEU A 94 0.99 0.10 -1.04
N THR A 95 0.77 1.42 -0.98
CA THR A 95 1.22 2.40 -1.96
C THR A 95 2.18 3.42 -1.34
N TYR A 96 2.63 4.39 -2.14
CA TYR A 96 3.57 5.43 -1.73
C TYR A 96 3.33 6.72 -2.51
N ILE A 97 3.53 7.87 -1.86
CA ILE A 97 3.22 9.23 -2.34
C ILE A 97 3.85 9.61 -3.70
N ALA A 98 4.86 8.87 -4.17
CA ALA A 98 5.43 9.05 -5.51
C ALA A 98 4.43 8.80 -6.66
N SER A 99 3.27 8.21 -6.38
CA SER A 99 2.12 8.14 -7.28
C SER A 99 1.49 9.50 -7.57
N GLU A 100 1.54 10.41 -6.60
CA GLU A 100 0.80 11.68 -6.60
C GLU A 100 1.73 12.89 -6.71
N ARG A 101 2.96 12.76 -6.22
CA ARG A 101 3.96 13.84 -6.20
C ARG A 101 5.28 13.37 -6.78
N ILE A 102 6.08 14.33 -7.24
CA ILE A 102 7.41 14.07 -7.78
C ILE A 102 8.35 13.73 -6.60
N ILE A 103 8.83 12.50 -6.56
CA ILE A 103 9.83 12.03 -5.60
C ILE A 103 11.09 11.58 -6.35
N PRO A 104 12.14 12.42 -6.43
CA PRO A 104 13.40 12.04 -7.05
C PRO A 104 13.98 10.78 -6.40
N GLY A 105 14.59 9.90 -7.20
CA GLY A 105 15.14 8.62 -6.71
C GLY A 105 14.13 7.47 -6.64
N TYR A 106 12.82 7.75 -6.78
CA TYR A 106 11.78 6.71 -6.89
C TYR A 106 11.45 6.42 -8.37
N GLY A 107 12.45 5.94 -9.11
CA GLY A 107 12.45 5.82 -10.56
C GLY A 107 12.00 4.46 -11.12
N GLY A 108 12.48 4.11 -12.30
CA GLY A 108 12.25 2.79 -12.93
C GLY A 108 10.79 2.44 -13.22
N GLY A 109 9.88 3.42 -13.23
CA GLY A 109 8.44 3.21 -13.36
C GLY A 109 7.73 2.83 -12.06
N MET A 110 8.39 2.83 -10.90
CA MET A 110 7.75 2.51 -9.61
C MET A 110 6.70 3.54 -9.22
N SER A 111 6.93 4.83 -9.48
CA SER A 111 5.92 5.89 -9.31
C SER A 111 4.65 5.59 -10.13
N SER A 112 4.82 5.28 -11.42
CA SER A 112 3.73 4.88 -12.30
C SER A 112 2.99 3.63 -11.82
N ALA A 113 3.72 2.63 -11.32
CA ALA A 113 3.13 1.42 -10.78
C ALA A 113 2.26 1.70 -9.54
N LYS A 114 2.70 2.60 -8.64
CA LYS A 114 1.90 3.00 -7.48
C LYS A 114 0.66 3.81 -7.87
N ALA A 115 0.77 4.71 -8.84
CA ALA A 115 -0.39 5.41 -9.40
C ALA A 115 -1.42 4.44 -10.03
N ALA A 116 -0.95 3.43 -10.76
CA ALA A 116 -1.82 2.39 -11.31
C ALA A 116 -2.48 1.56 -10.19
N LEU A 117 -1.74 1.17 -9.15
CA LEU A 117 -2.26 0.41 -8.00
C LEU A 117 -3.39 1.17 -7.27
N GLU A 118 -3.23 2.48 -7.06
CA GLU A 118 -4.25 3.32 -6.44
C GLU A 118 -5.49 3.48 -7.32
N SER A 119 -5.30 3.59 -8.63
CA SER A 119 -6.40 3.57 -9.59
C SER A 119 -7.16 2.25 -9.55
N ASP A 120 -6.45 1.13 -9.61
CA ASP A 120 -7.02 -0.21 -9.57
C ASP A 120 -7.72 -0.47 -8.23
N THR A 121 -7.24 0.09 -7.12
CA THR A 121 -7.91 -0.01 -5.81
C THR A 121 -9.34 0.54 -5.89
N ARG A 122 -9.55 1.68 -6.55
CA ARG A 122 -10.89 2.28 -6.72
C ARG A 122 -11.78 1.45 -7.63
N VAL A 123 -11.24 0.95 -8.73
CA VAL A 123 -12.00 0.12 -9.69
C VAL A 123 -12.38 -1.21 -9.05
N LEU A 124 -11.43 -1.91 -8.44
CA LEU A 124 -11.65 -3.17 -7.75
C LEU A 124 -12.59 -3.02 -6.57
N ALA A 125 -12.57 -1.90 -5.83
CA ALA A 125 -13.55 -1.64 -4.78
C ALA A 125 -14.99 -1.65 -5.29
N PHE A 126 -15.22 -1.08 -6.48
CA PHE A 126 -16.52 -1.11 -7.13
C PHE A 126 -16.89 -2.54 -7.57
N GLU A 127 -16.02 -3.21 -8.31
CA GLU A 127 -16.28 -4.54 -8.87
C GLU A 127 -16.44 -5.61 -7.78
N ALA A 128 -15.47 -5.71 -6.87
CA ALA A 128 -15.45 -6.66 -5.77
C ALA A 128 -16.53 -6.35 -4.72
N GLY A 129 -16.79 -5.06 -4.45
CA GLY A 129 -17.84 -4.64 -3.53
C GLY A 129 -19.22 -5.04 -4.03
N ARG A 130 -19.55 -4.75 -5.29
CA ARG A 130 -20.86 -5.09 -5.88
C ARG A 130 -21.09 -6.59 -6.04
N LYS A 131 -20.05 -7.34 -6.41
CA LYS A 131 -20.17 -8.76 -6.75
C LYS A 131 -20.00 -9.69 -5.54
N HIS A 132 -19.14 -9.30 -4.59
CA HIS A 132 -18.70 -10.18 -3.50
C HIS A 132 -18.79 -9.54 -2.11
N LYS A 133 -19.26 -8.29 -1.99
CA LYS A 133 -19.29 -7.52 -0.73
C LYS A 133 -17.90 -7.34 -0.10
N ILE A 134 -16.85 -7.34 -0.91
CA ILE A 134 -15.46 -7.20 -0.45
C ILE A 134 -15.05 -5.73 -0.52
N ARG A 135 -14.46 -5.24 0.57
CA ARG A 135 -13.87 -3.90 0.64
C ARG A 135 -12.44 -3.94 0.10
N VAL A 136 -12.02 -2.91 -0.61
CA VAL A 136 -10.68 -2.84 -1.22
C VAL A 136 -10.10 -1.47 -0.90
N ASN A 137 -9.01 -1.42 -0.13
CA ASN A 137 -8.34 -0.17 0.24
C ASN A 137 -6.84 -0.27 0.02
N THR A 138 -6.14 0.86 0.09
CA THR A 138 -4.68 0.90 0.06
C THR A 138 -4.16 1.89 1.10
N ILE A 139 -2.98 1.61 1.66
CA ILE A 139 -2.31 2.50 2.61
C ILE A 139 -1.12 3.14 1.90
N SER A 140 -1.11 4.47 1.85
CA SER A 140 0.07 5.26 1.44
C SER A 140 0.95 5.45 2.66
N ALA A 141 1.94 4.57 2.81
CA ALA A 141 2.81 4.57 3.98
C ALA A 141 3.99 5.53 3.80
N GLY A 142 4.44 6.14 4.90
CA GLY A 142 5.71 6.88 4.94
C GLY A 142 6.93 5.97 4.81
N PRO A 143 8.14 6.57 4.76
CA PRO A 143 9.37 5.80 4.64
C PRO A 143 9.64 4.97 5.91
N LEU A 144 9.97 3.69 5.73
CA LEU A 144 10.24 2.72 6.80
C LEU A 144 11.53 1.95 6.49
N ARG A 145 12.39 1.72 7.51
CA ARG A 145 13.60 0.87 7.38
C ARG A 145 13.23 -0.60 7.20
N SER A 146 12.89 -0.99 5.97
CA SER A 146 12.67 -2.38 5.59
C SER A 146 13.89 -2.98 4.86
N ARG A 147 13.93 -4.32 4.74
CA ARG A 147 14.98 -5.00 3.96
C ARG A 147 14.97 -4.57 2.49
N ALA A 148 13.79 -4.36 1.90
CA ALA A 148 13.64 -3.89 0.52
C ALA A 148 14.18 -2.46 0.37
N ALA A 149 13.99 -1.63 1.40
CA ALA A 149 14.44 -0.26 1.39
C ALA A 149 15.97 -0.15 1.62
N LYS A 150 16.58 -1.06 2.37
CA LYS A 150 18.04 -1.10 2.60
C LYS A 150 18.88 -1.28 1.33
N ALA A 151 18.29 -1.80 0.25
CA ALA A 151 18.99 -1.99 -1.03
C ALA A 151 19.21 -0.65 -1.78
N ILE A 152 18.51 0.40 -1.37
CA ILE A 152 18.54 1.73 -1.98
C ILE A 152 18.87 2.75 -0.88
N GLY A 153 20.07 3.31 -0.85
CA GLY A 153 20.48 4.34 0.14
C GLY A 153 19.55 5.56 0.21
N PHE A 154 18.66 5.70 -0.78
CA PHE A 154 17.50 6.58 -0.82
C PHE A 154 16.61 6.53 0.44
N ILE A 155 16.41 5.37 1.08
CA ILE A 155 15.44 5.30 2.19
C ILE A 155 15.89 6.07 3.44
N ASP A 156 17.16 6.01 3.80
CA ASP A 156 17.65 6.64 5.03
C ASP A 156 17.50 8.17 4.93
N THR A 157 17.82 8.74 3.76
CA THR A 157 17.57 10.15 3.47
C THR A 157 16.08 10.52 3.54
N MET A 158 15.19 9.67 3.03
CA MET A 158 13.75 9.94 3.11
C MET A 158 13.21 9.86 4.53
N ILE A 159 13.78 9.00 5.38
CA ILE A 159 13.43 8.94 6.81
C ILE A 159 13.83 10.23 7.50
N GLU A 160 15.08 10.68 7.33
CA GLU A 160 15.56 11.94 7.90
C GLU A 160 14.71 13.13 7.41
N TYR A 161 14.43 13.18 6.11
CA TYR A 161 13.55 14.19 5.53
C TYR A 161 12.15 14.16 6.18
N SER A 162 11.57 12.97 6.37
CA SER A 162 10.25 12.85 6.99
C SER A 162 10.26 13.28 8.46
N ILE A 163 11.29 12.94 9.23
CA ILE A 163 11.39 13.35 10.64
C ILE A 163 11.47 14.88 10.74
N ALA A 164 12.32 15.49 9.91
CA ALA A 164 12.53 16.93 9.92
C ALA A 164 11.29 17.70 9.45
N ASN A 165 10.51 17.14 8.53
CA ASN A 165 9.50 17.91 7.80
C ASN A 165 8.04 17.51 8.02
N ALA A 166 7.75 16.37 8.67
CA ALA A 166 6.37 15.97 8.93
C ALA A 166 5.76 16.77 10.11
N PRO A 167 4.42 16.93 10.15
CA PRO A 167 3.73 17.48 11.32
C PRO A 167 4.02 16.73 12.62
N LEU A 168 4.11 15.39 12.55
CA LEU A 168 4.56 14.56 13.67
C LEU A 168 6.05 14.22 13.49
N GLN A 169 6.92 14.91 14.24
CA GLN A 169 8.39 14.80 14.15
C GLN A 169 8.90 13.51 14.81
N LYS A 170 8.66 12.35 14.18
CA LYS A 170 9.10 11.04 14.67
C LYS A 170 9.33 10.07 13.53
N GLU A 171 10.06 8.98 13.80
CA GLU A 171 10.12 7.85 12.87
C GLU A 171 8.74 7.16 12.78
N LEU A 172 8.40 6.66 11.59
CA LEU A 172 7.24 5.80 11.38
C LEU A 172 7.60 4.37 11.76
N SER A 173 6.77 3.72 12.58
CA SER A 173 6.96 2.31 12.94
C SER A 173 6.15 1.37 12.05
N ALA A 174 6.61 0.12 11.92
CA ALA A 174 5.85 -0.93 11.23
C ALA A 174 4.50 -1.21 11.91
N ASP A 175 4.45 -1.07 13.24
CA ASP A 175 3.25 -1.30 14.04
C ASP A 175 2.15 -0.29 13.73
N GLU A 176 2.49 0.97 13.43
CA GLU A 176 1.50 1.99 13.03
C GLU A 176 0.83 1.65 11.71
N VAL A 177 1.61 1.19 10.72
CA VAL A 177 1.07 0.71 9.45
C VAL A 177 0.25 -0.57 9.64
N GLY A 178 0.73 -1.49 10.50
CA GLY A 178 0.03 -2.73 10.84
C GLY A 178 -1.31 -2.49 11.54
N ASN A 179 -1.36 -1.56 12.50
CA ASN A 179 -2.57 -1.18 13.21
C ASN A 179 -3.60 -0.54 12.27
N ALA A 180 -3.16 0.33 11.36
CA ALA A 180 -4.03 0.90 10.34
C ALA A 180 -4.58 -0.18 9.39
N ALA A 181 -3.75 -1.14 8.97
CA ALA A 181 -4.18 -2.27 8.16
C ALA A 181 -5.19 -3.16 8.91
N ALA A 182 -4.95 -3.45 10.19
CA ALA A 182 -5.87 -4.23 11.02
C ALA A 182 -7.23 -3.53 11.17
N PHE A 183 -7.24 -2.21 11.41
CA PHE A 183 -8.47 -1.42 11.42
C PHE A 183 -9.22 -1.50 10.09
N LEU A 184 -8.52 -1.26 8.98
CA LEU A 184 -9.10 -1.31 7.64
C LEU A 184 -9.61 -2.71 7.27
N ALA A 185 -8.99 -3.77 7.78
CA ALA A 185 -9.42 -5.14 7.53
C ALA A 185 -10.65 -5.51 8.38
N SER A 186 -10.82 -4.88 9.54
CA SER A 186 -11.88 -5.20 10.50
C SER A 186 -13.28 -4.71 10.08
N PRO A 187 -14.35 -5.22 10.73
CA PRO A 187 -15.71 -4.69 10.56
C PRO A 187 -15.89 -3.21 10.97
N LEU A 188 -14.97 -2.64 11.76
CA LEU A 188 -15.03 -1.22 12.14
C LEU A 188 -14.86 -0.29 10.94
N ALA A 189 -14.24 -0.77 9.86
CA ALA A 189 -14.06 -0.07 8.60
C ALA A 189 -15.11 -0.44 7.55
N SER A 190 -16.30 -0.95 7.96
CA SER A 190 -17.36 -1.40 7.05
C SER A 190 -17.81 -0.33 6.04
N ALA A 191 -17.71 0.96 6.40
CA ALA A 191 -18.04 2.07 5.51
C ALA A 191 -16.84 2.61 4.68
N ILE A 192 -15.68 1.95 4.71
CA ILE A 192 -14.44 2.41 4.05
C ILE A 192 -14.03 1.41 2.96
N THR A 193 -14.17 1.83 1.70
CA THR A 193 -13.72 1.08 0.51
C THR A 193 -13.31 2.04 -0.61
N GLY A 194 -12.39 1.64 -1.47
CA GLY A 194 -11.84 2.45 -2.55
C GLY A 194 -10.92 3.58 -2.06
N ALA A 195 -10.52 3.56 -0.79
CA ALA A 195 -9.76 4.65 -0.17
C ALA A 195 -8.25 4.43 -0.24
N VAL A 196 -7.53 5.56 -0.34
CA VAL A 196 -6.09 5.66 -0.06
C VAL A 196 -5.94 6.31 1.31
N ILE A 197 -5.40 5.59 2.28
CA ILE A 197 -5.21 6.09 3.64
C ILE A 197 -3.74 6.40 3.88
N TYR A 198 -3.42 7.65 4.21
CA TYR A 198 -2.05 8.04 4.52
C TYR A 198 -1.67 7.65 5.95
N VAL A 199 -0.57 6.94 6.08
CA VAL A 199 0.05 6.56 7.36
C VAL A 199 1.52 6.93 7.27
N ASP A 200 1.79 8.23 7.35
CA ASP A 200 3.08 8.84 6.98
C ASP A 200 3.45 10.03 7.88
N ASN A 201 2.96 10.05 9.12
CA ASN A 201 3.13 11.15 10.07
C ASN A 201 2.55 12.50 9.59
N GLY A 202 1.72 12.50 8.53
CA GLY A 202 1.12 13.69 7.95
C GLY A 202 2.00 14.40 6.92
N LEU A 203 3.11 13.77 6.48
CA LEU A 203 4.04 14.39 5.53
C LEU A 203 3.36 14.81 4.22
N ASN A 204 2.44 13.98 3.72
CA ASN A 204 1.66 14.27 2.50
C ASN A 204 0.88 15.60 2.55
N ALA A 205 0.52 16.09 3.74
CA ALA A 205 -0.24 17.32 3.92
C ALA A 205 0.64 18.58 3.86
N MET A 206 1.96 18.44 3.98
CA MET A 206 2.90 19.56 3.97
C MET A 206 3.03 20.17 2.57
N GLY A 207 3.06 21.51 2.52
CA GLY A 207 3.27 22.27 1.29
C GLY A 207 4.74 22.61 1.02
N VAL A 208 5.57 22.61 2.07
CA VAL A 208 7.00 22.99 2.03
C VAL A 208 7.80 22.14 3.00
N GLY A 209 9.09 21.95 2.71
CA GLY A 209 10.07 21.46 3.69
C GLY A 209 10.44 22.60 4.65
N VAL A 210 10.22 22.39 5.94
CA VAL A 210 10.47 23.37 7.00
C VAL A 210 11.95 23.50 7.33
N ASP A 211 12.76 22.50 6.97
CA ASP A 211 14.22 22.50 7.07
C ASP A 211 14.92 23.34 5.98
N SER A 212 14.16 23.86 5.01
CA SER A 212 14.71 24.72 3.96
C SER A 212 15.37 25.97 4.56
N PRO A 213 16.60 26.33 4.14
CA PRO A 213 17.32 27.50 4.66
C PRO A 213 16.58 28.84 4.51
N ILE A 214 15.58 28.90 3.62
CA ILE A 214 14.74 30.09 3.39
C ILE A 214 13.84 30.37 4.61
N PHE A 215 13.47 29.36 5.38
CA PHE A 215 12.59 29.49 6.54
C PHE A 215 13.33 29.57 7.88
N LYS A 216 14.67 29.71 7.87
CA LYS A 216 15.48 29.76 9.09
C LYS A 216 15.04 30.81 10.12
N ASP A 217 14.45 31.91 9.63
CA ASP A 217 14.00 33.04 10.46
C ASP A 217 12.51 32.94 10.83
N LEU A 218 11.81 31.92 10.32
CA LEU A 218 10.41 31.63 10.66
C LEU A 218 10.35 30.89 11.99
N ASN A 219 9.47 31.33 12.89
CA ASN A 219 9.26 30.65 14.18
C ASN A 219 8.40 29.39 13.99
N ILE A 220 9.04 28.29 13.56
CA ILE A 220 8.39 26.98 13.37
C ILE A 220 8.37 26.24 14.71
N PRO A 221 7.21 25.81 15.21
CA PRO A 221 7.14 24.95 16.38
C PRO A 221 7.87 23.62 16.13
N GLY A 222 8.76 23.23 17.04
CA GLY A 222 9.50 21.97 16.95
C GLY A 222 10.22 21.63 18.25
N GLU A 223 10.68 20.39 18.37
CA GLU A 223 11.53 20.01 19.50
C GLU A 223 12.82 20.83 19.43
N LYS A 224 13.03 21.70 20.42
CA LYS A 224 14.36 22.27 20.67
C LYS A 224 15.23 21.10 21.15
N HIS A 225 16.14 20.63 20.30
CA HIS A 225 17.23 19.75 20.75
C HIS A 225 18.11 20.48 21.78
#